data_AF-A0A9P9I6Q4-F1
#
_entry.id   AF-A0A9P9I6Q4-F1
#
_cell.length_a   1.000
_cell.length_b   1.000
_cell.length_c   1.000
_cell.angle_alpha   90.00
_cell.angle_beta   90.00
_cell.angle_gamma   90.00
#
_symmetry.space_group_name_H-M   'P 1'
#
loop_
_entity.id
_entity.type
_entity.pdbx_description
1 polymer ?
#
loop_
_entity_poly.entity_id
_entity_poly.type
_entity_poly.pdbx_seq_one_letter_code
_entity_poly.pdbx_strand_id
1 'polypeptide(L)'
;MSTLSVGDIRQRMAALWKEARASGHKFEDMFPTEMQSQLQYKAEANKARDYINQLTEREKNLQQQVKDITIVLKSEKKKVDDLPADHLQLKVDFEQQKNQIEFYRELKKNAETRADKFEQRWKDAMKDRKTIDDAETTIQNLRAQTQQQQREILELTQKHCKDADLFESLRASEQQIIHEQDGQLQELVHELNQERAKVLQLEDDYRYNKKITSRLIEDMDNELAETFEQWRAAQRLQNASYSEAKMIATYFKSSSHLLVSYQDLLRDILTMDQISINRIPADLERSISNTRRDCDVLQILDDAYRIEGVELNDVRGQLTAMIESARKTQTVLEETMIDLQKFLTTIPASPKWWIVMRNKMKNKQDKKSHP
;
A
#
# COMPACT_ATOMS: atom_id res chain seq x y z
N MET A 1 76.08 199.84 -28.38
CA MET A 1 75.33 199.90 -27.11
C MET A 1 75.31 198.51 -26.52
N SER A 2 76.09 198.29 -25.46
CA SER A 2 76.37 196.96 -24.89
C SER A 2 75.13 196.41 -24.16
N THR A 3 74.59 195.29 -24.63
CA THR A 3 73.54 194.52 -23.94
C THR A 3 74.19 193.54 -22.96
N LEU A 4 74.00 193.77 -21.66
CA LEU A 4 74.51 192.94 -20.54
C LEU A 4 73.93 191.51 -20.56
N SER A 5 74.77 190.51 -20.22
CA SER A 5 74.44 189.08 -20.19
C SER A 5 73.87 188.62 -18.83
N VAL A 6 73.06 187.56 -18.83
CA VAL A 6 72.47 186.91 -17.62
C VAL A 6 73.55 186.48 -16.60
N GLY A 7 74.79 186.25 -17.05
CA GLY A 7 75.94 186.00 -16.17
C GLY A 7 76.29 187.19 -15.29
N ASP A 8 76.23 188.40 -15.82
CA ASP A 8 76.55 189.65 -15.10
C ASP A 8 75.48 189.97 -14.04
N ILE A 9 74.23 189.61 -14.31
CA ILE A 9 73.10 189.75 -13.37
C ILE A 9 73.20 188.74 -12.22
N ARG A 10 73.63 187.49 -12.49
CA ARG A 10 73.89 186.51 -11.43
C ARG A 10 75.09 186.88 -10.57
N GLN A 11 76.14 187.47 -11.14
CA GLN A 11 77.27 187.98 -10.36
C GLN A 11 76.89 189.18 -9.50
N ARG A 12 76.05 190.11 -10.00
CA ARG A 12 75.50 191.22 -9.20
C ARG A 12 74.55 190.73 -8.11
N MET A 13 73.68 189.76 -8.37
CA MET A 13 72.84 189.17 -7.34
C MET A 13 73.63 188.34 -6.33
N ALA A 14 74.70 187.66 -6.73
CA ALA A 14 75.59 186.97 -5.81
C ALA A 14 76.42 187.94 -4.95
N ALA A 15 76.79 189.11 -5.50
CA ALA A 15 77.45 190.19 -4.74
C ALA A 15 76.49 190.82 -3.72
N LEU A 16 75.25 191.13 -4.13
CA LEU A 16 74.17 191.58 -3.24
C LEU A 16 73.79 190.53 -2.19
N TRP A 17 73.81 189.24 -2.53
CA TRP A 17 73.58 188.14 -1.59
C TRP A 17 74.72 187.99 -0.57
N LYS A 18 75.96 188.29 -0.95
CA LYS A 18 77.09 188.33 -0.01
C LYS A 18 77.01 189.54 0.92
N GLU A 19 76.57 190.70 0.41
CA GLU A 19 76.36 191.92 1.21
C GLU A 19 75.17 191.80 2.19
N ALA A 20 74.04 191.23 1.76
CA ALA A 20 72.84 191.03 2.59
C ALA A 20 73.05 189.96 3.68
N ARG A 21 73.89 188.96 3.42
CA ARG A 21 74.26 187.95 4.42
C ARG A 21 75.32 188.46 5.40
N ALA A 22 76.18 189.39 4.97
CA ALA A 22 77.13 190.09 5.84
C ALA A 22 76.46 191.12 6.78
N SER A 23 75.24 191.56 6.46
CA SER A 23 74.41 192.49 7.26
C SER A 23 73.29 191.80 8.08
N GLY A 24 73.23 190.47 8.07
CA GLY A 24 72.46 189.70 9.06
C GLY A 24 71.00 189.38 8.73
N HIS A 25 70.54 189.57 7.49
CA HIS A 25 69.15 189.27 7.11
C HIS A 25 68.89 187.79 6.74
N LYS A 26 67.73 187.26 7.14
CA LYS A 26 67.28 185.88 6.82
C LYS A 26 66.50 185.84 5.51
N PHE A 27 66.55 184.67 4.87
CA PHE A 27 66.04 184.43 3.51
C PHE A 27 64.52 184.63 3.38
N GLU A 28 63.78 184.45 4.47
CA GLU A 28 62.32 184.47 4.51
C GLU A 28 61.74 185.90 4.62
N ASP A 29 62.54 186.89 5.05
CA ASP A 29 62.10 188.28 5.31
C ASP A 29 62.22 189.21 4.09
N MET A 30 62.86 188.75 3.00
CA MET A 30 63.17 189.58 1.84
C MET A 30 62.18 189.47 0.69
N PHE A 31 61.11 188.68 0.85
CA PHE A 31 60.14 188.46 -0.22
C PHE A 31 58.72 188.86 0.20
N PRO A 32 57.99 189.58 -0.66
CA PRO A 32 56.58 189.89 -0.44
C PRO A 32 55.76 188.62 -0.21
N THR A 33 54.75 188.69 0.66
CA THR A 33 53.88 187.57 1.09
C THR A 33 53.24 186.79 -0.08
N GLU A 34 53.07 187.42 -1.24
CA GLU A 34 52.53 186.80 -2.46
C GLU A 34 53.43 185.68 -3.02
N MET A 35 54.76 185.79 -2.87
CA MET A 35 55.72 184.80 -3.39
C MET A 35 55.87 183.53 -2.52
N GLN A 36 55.39 183.54 -1.27
CA GLN A 36 55.41 182.34 -0.43
C GLN A 36 54.46 181.24 -0.94
N SER A 37 53.34 181.61 -1.58
CA SER A 37 52.40 180.67 -2.19
C SER A 37 53.02 179.84 -3.32
N GLN A 38 53.91 180.44 -4.13
CA GLN A 38 54.61 179.76 -5.22
C GLN A 38 55.66 178.76 -4.74
N LEU A 39 56.23 178.97 -3.54
CA LEU A 39 57.19 178.05 -2.94
C LEU A 39 56.50 176.79 -2.40
N GLN A 40 55.29 176.90 -1.85
CA GLN A 40 54.49 175.72 -1.48
C GLN A 40 54.15 174.86 -2.71
N TYR A 41 53.75 175.48 -3.82
CA TYR A 41 53.46 174.77 -5.07
C TYR A 41 54.66 173.99 -5.62
N LYS A 42 55.87 174.55 -5.52
CA LYS A 42 57.12 173.85 -5.91
C LYS A 42 57.46 172.69 -4.97
N ALA A 43 57.16 172.80 -3.67
CA ALA A 43 57.37 171.72 -2.73
C ALA A 43 56.42 170.54 -2.98
N GLU A 44 55.14 170.80 -3.28
CA GLU A 44 54.17 169.77 -3.66
C GLU A 44 54.52 169.11 -5.00
N ALA A 45 54.97 169.88 -5.99
CA ALA A 45 55.41 169.34 -7.27
C ALA A 45 56.65 168.41 -7.15
N ASN A 46 57.56 168.69 -6.21
CA ASN A 46 58.69 167.80 -5.94
C ASN A 46 58.24 166.51 -5.24
N LYS A 47 57.33 166.58 -4.26
CA LYS A 47 56.75 165.38 -3.63
C LYS A 47 56.02 164.49 -4.64
N ALA A 48 55.29 165.08 -5.58
CA ALA A 48 54.63 164.34 -6.66
C ALA A 48 55.65 163.65 -7.59
N ARG A 49 56.79 164.30 -7.90
CA ARG A 49 57.89 163.69 -8.66
C ARG A 49 58.53 162.52 -7.94
N ASP A 50 58.79 162.64 -6.64
CA ASP A 50 59.37 161.55 -5.85
C ASP A 50 58.43 160.34 -5.81
N TYR A 51 57.11 160.58 -5.69
CA TYR A 51 56.11 159.51 -5.74
C TYR A 51 56.03 158.82 -7.11
N ILE A 52 56.12 159.57 -8.21
CA ILE A 52 56.16 159.01 -9.58
C ILE A 52 57.42 158.16 -9.79
N ASN A 53 58.56 158.59 -9.26
CA ASN A 53 59.81 157.82 -9.37
C ASN A 53 59.74 156.50 -8.58
N GLN A 54 59.13 156.51 -7.39
CA GLN A 54 58.93 155.28 -6.60
C GLN A 54 57.98 154.29 -7.31
N LEU A 55 56.92 154.78 -7.96
CA LEU A 55 56.01 153.93 -8.72
C LEU A 55 56.66 153.33 -9.96
N THR A 56 57.49 154.10 -10.68
CA THR A 56 58.20 153.61 -11.86
C THR A 56 59.28 152.58 -11.52
N GLU A 57 60.01 152.73 -10.41
CA GLU A 57 60.92 151.68 -9.92
C GLU A 57 60.16 150.41 -9.50
N ARG A 58 59.01 150.57 -8.82
CA ARG A 58 58.19 149.43 -8.41
C ARG A 58 57.61 148.69 -9.62
N GLU A 59 57.14 149.40 -10.63
CA GLU A 59 56.63 148.83 -11.88
C GLU A 59 57.75 148.06 -12.62
N LYS A 60 58.96 148.62 -12.68
CA LYS A 60 60.12 147.95 -13.29
C LYS A 60 60.50 146.67 -12.55
N ASN A 61 60.48 146.68 -11.21
CA ASN A 61 60.74 145.49 -10.40
C ASN A 61 59.66 144.41 -10.58
N LEU A 62 58.38 144.81 -10.63
CA LEU A 62 57.27 143.86 -10.87
C LEU A 62 57.34 143.25 -12.27
N GLN A 63 57.67 144.04 -13.30
CA GLN A 63 57.86 143.51 -14.65
C GLN A 63 59.03 142.52 -14.72
N GLN A 64 60.10 142.74 -13.95
CA GLN A 64 61.21 141.79 -13.86
C GLN A 64 60.80 140.49 -13.17
N GLN A 65 60.09 140.56 -12.04
CA GLN A 65 59.59 139.38 -11.32
C GLN A 65 58.63 138.54 -12.18
N VAL A 66 57.74 139.18 -12.94
CA VAL A 66 56.84 138.47 -13.86
C VAL A 66 57.64 137.73 -14.93
N LYS A 67 58.69 138.34 -15.49
CA LYS A 67 59.56 137.67 -16.46
C LYS A 67 60.27 136.48 -15.83
N ASP A 68 60.83 136.63 -14.64
CA ASP A 68 61.58 135.56 -13.95
C ASP A 68 60.67 134.36 -13.62
N ILE A 69 59.46 134.60 -13.09
CA ILE A 69 58.47 133.54 -12.83
C ILE A 69 58.06 132.84 -14.13
N THR A 70 57.87 133.59 -15.20
CA THR A 70 57.48 133.01 -16.51
C THR A 70 58.59 132.11 -17.07
N ILE A 71 59.85 132.43 -16.81
CA ILE A 71 61.01 131.61 -17.20
C ILE A 71 61.05 130.32 -16.38
N VAL A 72 60.89 130.40 -15.05
CA VAL A 72 60.88 129.22 -14.17
C VAL A 72 59.76 128.26 -14.57
N LEU A 73 58.55 128.77 -14.79
CA LEU A 73 57.38 127.95 -15.11
C LEU A 73 57.52 127.27 -16.48
N LYS A 74 58.13 127.95 -17.47
CA LYS A 74 58.50 127.32 -18.74
C LYS A 74 59.59 126.25 -18.57
N SER A 75 60.55 126.46 -17.67
CA SER A 75 61.60 125.48 -17.41
C SER A 75 61.08 124.20 -16.72
N GLU A 76 60.12 124.32 -15.81
CA GLU A 76 59.52 123.16 -15.11
C GLU A 76 58.56 122.38 -16.00
N LYS A 77 57.75 123.04 -16.83
CA LYS A 77 56.93 122.36 -17.83
C LYS A 77 57.79 121.55 -18.81
N LYS A 78 58.92 122.10 -19.25
CA LYS A 78 59.88 121.34 -20.07
C LYS A 78 60.45 120.11 -19.35
N LYS A 79 60.72 120.16 -18.04
CA LYS A 79 61.19 118.99 -17.28
C LYS A 79 60.13 117.89 -17.12
N VAL A 80 58.85 118.21 -17.25
CA VAL A 80 57.74 117.24 -17.21
C VAL A 80 57.50 116.64 -18.58
N ASP A 81 57.62 117.45 -19.65
CA ASP A 81 57.51 116.96 -21.03
C ASP A 81 58.78 116.16 -21.44
N ASP A 82 59.96 116.54 -20.94
CA ASP A 82 61.23 115.78 -21.03
C ASP A 82 61.34 114.76 -19.87
N LEU A 83 60.30 113.94 -19.66
CA LEU A 83 60.47 112.73 -18.85
C LEU A 83 61.61 111.90 -19.48
N PRO A 84 62.60 111.41 -18.70
CA PRO A 84 63.69 110.62 -19.23
C PRO A 84 63.15 109.45 -20.04
N ALA A 85 63.73 109.19 -21.22
CA ALA A 85 63.33 108.08 -22.09
C ALA A 85 63.23 106.76 -21.33
N ASP A 86 64.11 106.55 -20.34
CA ASP A 86 64.14 105.41 -19.43
C ASP A 86 62.81 105.17 -18.68
N HIS A 87 62.09 106.22 -18.28
CA HIS A 87 60.82 106.07 -17.54
C HIS A 87 59.65 105.72 -18.47
N LEU A 88 59.64 106.23 -19.70
CA LEU A 88 58.67 105.81 -20.72
C LEU A 88 58.91 104.34 -21.12
N GLN A 89 60.18 103.96 -21.27
CA GLN A 89 60.56 102.57 -21.54
C GLN A 89 60.16 101.64 -20.39
N LEU A 90 60.36 102.03 -19.13
CA LEU A 90 59.95 101.25 -17.97
C LEU A 90 58.43 101.02 -17.90
N LYS A 91 57.60 102.00 -18.29
CA LYS A 91 56.14 101.82 -18.37
C LYS A 91 55.75 100.80 -19.44
N VAL A 92 56.38 100.88 -20.62
CA VAL A 92 56.15 99.92 -21.71
C VAL A 92 56.58 98.52 -21.26
N ASP A 93 57.75 98.40 -20.63
CA ASP A 93 58.26 97.12 -20.10
C ASP A 93 57.32 96.55 -19.04
N PHE A 94 56.77 97.40 -18.15
CA PHE A 94 55.80 96.99 -17.15
C PHE A 94 54.49 96.48 -17.78
N GLU A 95 53.96 97.18 -18.79
CA GLU A 95 52.76 96.72 -19.51
C GLU A 95 53.02 95.42 -20.28
N GLN A 96 54.20 95.28 -20.91
CA GLN A 96 54.60 94.04 -21.57
C GLN A 96 54.71 92.88 -20.58
N GLN A 97 55.34 93.09 -19.42
CA GLN A 97 55.42 92.08 -18.37
C GLN A 97 54.04 91.71 -17.82
N LYS A 98 53.15 92.69 -17.61
CA LYS A 98 51.77 92.44 -17.20
C LYS A 98 51.02 91.58 -18.21
N ASN A 99 51.11 91.92 -19.50
CA ASN A 99 50.48 91.16 -20.58
C ASN A 99 51.07 89.74 -20.69
N GLN A 100 52.39 89.58 -20.51
CA GLN A 100 53.02 88.27 -20.44
C GLN A 100 52.50 87.44 -19.25
N ILE A 101 52.36 88.04 -18.07
CA ILE A 101 51.81 87.37 -16.88
C ILE A 101 50.36 86.92 -17.13
N GLU A 102 49.53 87.78 -17.72
CA GLU A 102 48.15 87.44 -18.06
C GLU A 102 48.09 86.30 -19.09
N PHE A 103 48.89 86.37 -20.15
CA PHE A 103 49.00 85.30 -21.14
C PHE A 103 49.40 83.96 -20.52
N TYR A 104 50.46 83.93 -19.70
CA TYR A 104 50.88 82.68 -19.05
C TYR A 104 49.87 82.18 -18.01
N ARG A 105 49.13 83.07 -17.35
CA ARG A 105 48.05 82.71 -16.43
C ARG A 105 46.89 82.04 -17.18
N GLU A 106 46.48 82.58 -18.32
CA GLU A 106 45.45 81.96 -19.18
C GLU A 106 45.94 80.62 -19.75
N LEU A 107 47.18 80.57 -20.24
CA LEU A 107 47.78 79.35 -20.76
C LEU A 107 47.81 78.25 -19.68
N LYS A 108 48.21 78.59 -18.46
CA LYS A 108 48.19 77.69 -17.30
C LYS A 108 46.77 77.20 -17.00
N LYS A 109 45.78 78.10 -16.92
CA LYS A 109 44.37 77.74 -16.67
C LYS A 109 43.81 76.82 -17.76
N ASN A 110 44.16 77.08 -19.02
CA ASN A 110 43.76 76.23 -20.15
C ASN A 110 44.44 74.85 -20.09
N ALA A 111 45.70 74.78 -19.68
CA ALA A 111 46.40 73.52 -19.48
C ALA A 111 45.81 72.72 -18.31
N GLU A 112 45.51 73.36 -17.18
CA GLU A 112 44.86 72.76 -16.01
C GLU A 112 43.48 72.20 -16.37
N THR A 113 42.60 73.01 -16.98
CA THR A 113 41.28 72.53 -17.43
C THR A 113 41.36 71.40 -18.46
N ARG A 114 42.39 71.39 -19.32
CA ARG A 114 42.62 70.28 -20.25
C ARG A 114 43.10 69.03 -19.50
N ALA A 115 43.99 69.16 -18.53
CA ALA A 115 44.45 68.08 -17.67
C ALA A 115 43.29 67.47 -16.86
N ASP A 116 42.44 68.30 -16.25
CA ASP A 116 41.26 67.87 -15.50
C ASP A 116 40.29 67.08 -16.38
N LYS A 117 40.05 67.53 -17.62
CA LYS A 117 39.22 66.81 -18.60
C LYS A 117 39.83 65.45 -18.97
N PHE A 118 41.15 65.38 -19.12
CA PHE A 118 41.82 64.10 -19.39
C PHE A 118 41.77 63.16 -18.19
N GLU A 119 41.96 63.68 -16.98
CA GLU A 119 41.86 62.89 -15.75
C GLU A 119 40.44 62.34 -15.57
N GLN A 120 39.41 63.15 -15.80
CA GLN A 120 38.01 62.71 -15.77
C GLN A 120 37.75 61.60 -16.80
N ARG A 121 38.13 61.83 -18.07
CA ARG A 121 37.98 60.81 -19.14
C ARG A 121 38.72 59.51 -18.81
N TRP A 122 39.90 59.60 -18.21
CA TRP A 122 40.67 58.43 -17.79
C TRP A 122 39.98 57.69 -16.65
N LYS A 123 39.46 58.40 -15.65
CA LYS A 123 38.67 57.81 -14.55
C LYS A 123 37.41 57.11 -15.08
N ASP A 124 36.70 57.73 -16.02
CA ASP A 124 35.51 57.13 -16.63
C ASP A 124 35.87 55.89 -17.46
N ALA A 125 36.90 55.96 -18.29
CA ALA A 125 37.39 54.80 -19.04
C ALA A 125 37.85 53.64 -18.13
N MET A 126 38.45 53.95 -16.96
CA MET A 126 38.82 52.93 -15.98
C MET A 126 37.61 52.30 -15.30
N LYS A 127 36.56 53.06 -15.02
CA LYS A 127 35.28 52.51 -14.52
C LYS A 127 34.65 51.59 -15.55
N ASP A 128 34.56 52.04 -16.80
CA ASP A 128 34.00 51.25 -17.89
C ASP A 128 34.79 49.95 -18.08
N ARG A 129 36.13 50.02 -18.08
CA ARG A 129 36.98 48.83 -18.16
C ARG A 129 36.72 47.86 -17.00
N LYS A 130 36.63 48.36 -15.77
CA LYS A 130 36.29 47.50 -14.62
C LYS A 130 34.94 46.81 -14.80
N THR A 131 33.92 47.53 -15.27
CA THR A 131 32.60 46.91 -15.51
C THR A 131 32.64 45.85 -16.61
N ILE A 132 33.47 46.04 -17.64
CA ILE A 132 33.68 45.05 -18.69
C ILE A 132 34.38 43.81 -18.12
N ASP A 133 35.46 44.00 -17.35
CA ASP A 133 36.19 42.89 -16.71
C ASP A 133 35.27 42.10 -15.76
N ASP A 134 34.45 42.78 -14.97
CA ASP A 134 33.44 42.18 -14.08
C ASP A 134 32.37 41.41 -14.88
N ALA A 135 31.94 41.92 -16.04
CA ALA A 135 31.00 41.24 -16.92
C ALA A 135 31.63 40.00 -17.59
N GLU A 136 32.88 40.09 -18.05
CA GLU A 136 33.61 38.98 -18.67
C GLU A 136 33.83 37.82 -17.68
N THR A 137 34.24 38.13 -16.45
CA THR A 137 34.37 37.11 -15.40
C THR A 137 33.02 36.45 -15.09
N THR A 138 31.94 37.23 -15.05
CA THR A 138 30.57 36.68 -14.87
C THR A 138 30.19 35.76 -16.02
N ILE A 139 30.47 36.14 -17.28
CA ILE A 139 30.20 35.31 -18.46
C ILE A 139 31.01 34.01 -18.41
N GLN A 140 32.28 34.05 -18.02
CA GLN A 140 33.12 32.86 -17.89
C GLN A 140 32.57 31.90 -16.82
N ASN A 141 32.15 32.42 -15.67
CA ASN A 141 31.54 31.63 -14.60
C ASN A 141 30.24 30.96 -15.06
N LEU A 142 29.35 31.70 -15.72
CA LEU A 142 28.09 31.16 -16.26
C LEU A 142 28.33 30.11 -17.34
N ARG A 143 29.34 30.29 -18.20
CA ARG A 143 29.73 29.27 -19.20
C ARG A 143 30.23 27.99 -18.53
N ALA A 144 31.06 28.10 -17.48
CA ALA A 144 31.55 26.96 -16.73
C ALA A 144 30.39 26.20 -16.04
N GLN A 145 29.47 26.92 -15.41
CA GLN A 145 28.27 26.34 -14.80
C GLN A 145 27.38 25.63 -15.83
N THR A 146 27.15 26.25 -16.98
CA THR A 146 26.33 25.66 -18.05
C THR A 146 26.96 24.36 -18.58
N GLN A 147 28.28 24.35 -18.78
CA GLN A 147 29.01 23.15 -19.20
C GLN A 147 28.98 22.03 -18.15
N GLN A 148 29.00 22.39 -16.86
CA GLN A 148 28.85 21.41 -15.78
C GLN A 148 27.44 20.81 -15.78
N GLN A 149 26.40 21.65 -15.83
CA GLN A 149 25.01 21.21 -15.87
C GLN A 149 24.72 20.33 -17.09
N GLN A 150 25.27 20.67 -18.25
CA GLN A 150 25.15 19.82 -19.45
C GLN A 150 25.77 18.43 -19.25
N ARG A 151 26.93 18.34 -18.59
CA ARG A 151 27.54 17.05 -18.25
C ARG A 151 26.67 16.25 -17.27
N GLU A 152 26.16 16.89 -16.22
CA GLU A 152 25.28 16.25 -15.24
C GLU A 152 23.98 15.74 -15.89
N ILE A 153 23.38 16.52 -16.79
CA ILE A 153 22.19 16.10 -17.55
C ILE A 153 22.49 14.87 -18.40
N LEU A 154 23.63 14.85 -19.10
CA LEU A 154 24.03 13.69 -19.92
C LEU A 154 24.25 12.44 -19.06
N GLU A 155 24.91 12.57 -17.90
CA GLU A 155 25.11 11.47 -16.96
C GLU A 155 23.78 10.94 -16.41
N LEU A 156 22.86 11.83 -16.01
CA LEU A 156 21.53 11.44 -15.54
C LEU A 156 20.71 10.77 -16.63
N THR A 157 20.77 11.28 -17.87
CA THR A 157 20.08 10.67 -19.01
C THR A 157 20.60 9.27 -19.27
N GLN A 158 21.92 9.07 -19.25
CA GLN A 158 22.52 7.75 -19.42
C GLN A 158 22.13 6.78 -18.29
N LYS A 159 22.08 7.23 -17.04
CA LYS A 159 21.61 6.41 -15.91
C LYS A 159 20.14 6.03 -16.09
N HIS A 160 19.29 6.99 -16.44
CA HIS A 160 17.87 6.75 -16.68
C HIS A 160 17.65 5.73 -17.80
N CYS A 161 18.40 5.80 -18.91
CA CYS A 161 18.33 4.78 -19.96
C CYS A 161 18.71 3.39 -19.45
N LYS A 162 19.81 3.27 -18.69
CA LYS A 162 20.24 1.99 -18.12
C LYS A 162 19.21 1.42 -17.14
N ASP A 163 18.60 2.27 -16.32
CA ASP A 163 17.57 1.85 -15.38
C ASP A 163 16.31 1.41 -16.13
N ALA A 164 15.93 2.12 -17.20
CA ALA A 164 14.81 1.73 -18.06
C ALA A 164 15.04 0.36 -18.72
N ASP A 165 16.23 0.13 -19.29
CA ASP A 165 16.61 -1.16 -19.88
C ASP A 165 16.56 -2.29 -18.83
N LEU A 166 17.04 -2.02 -17.61
CA LEU A 166 16.98 -2.96 -16.49
C LEU A 166 15.53 -3.29 -16.13
N PHE A 167 14.66 -2.28 -15.99
CA PHE A 167 13.25 -2.49 -15.67
C PHE A 167 12.51 -3.26 -16.76
N GLU A 168 12.80 -3.01 -18.04
CA GLU A 168 12.22 -3.78 -19.14
C GLU A 168 12.67 -5.25 -19.08
N SER A 169 13.96 -5.51 -18.84
CA SER A 169 14.48 -6.87 -18.67
C SER A 169 13.86 -7.60 -17.47
N LEU A 170 13.66 -6.90 -16.35
CA LEU A 170 13.04 -7.44 -15.16
C LEU A 170 11.57 -7.80 -15.42
N ARG A 171 10.81 -6.90 -16.06
CA ARG A 171 9.42 -7.15 -16.43
C ARG A 171 9.27 -8.34 -17.37
N ALA A 172 10.16 -8.47 -18.35
CA ALA A 172 10.15 -9.62 -19.26
C ALA A 172 10.42 -10.94 -18.51
N SER A 173 11.38 -10.92 -17.58
CA SER A 173 11.68 -12.08 -16.70
C SER A 173 10.49 -12.43 -15.80
N GLU A 174 9.87 -11.44 -15.14
CA GLU A 174 8.69 -11.65 -14.30
C GLU A 174 7.52 -12.22 -15.09
N GLN A 175 7.28 -11.73 -16.32
CA GLN A 175 6.25 -12.27 -17.21
C GLN A 175 6.52 -13.73 -17.60
N GLN A 176 7.78 -14.10 -17.85
CA GLN A 176 8.15 -15.50 -18.11
C GLN A 176 7.85 -16.38 -16.90
N ILE A 177 8.24 -15.96 -15.70
CA ILE A 177 7.98 -16.71 -14.46
C ILE A 177 6.47 -16.88 -14.23
N ILE A 178 5.68 -15.83 -14.45
CA ILE A 178 4.22 -15.91 -14.33
C ILE A 178 3.66 -16.94 -15.33
N HIS A 179 4.11 -16.91 -16.59
CA HIS A 179 3.68 -17.88 -17.60
C HIS A 179 4.06 -19.33 -17.25
N GLU A 180 5.26 -19.55 -16.71
CA GLU A 180 5.70 -20.87 -16.24
C GLU A 180 4.83 -21.37 -15.06
N GLN A 181 4.54 -20.49 -14.10
CA GLN A 181 3.69 -20.80 -12.95
C GLN A 181 2.25 -21.09 -13.37
N ASP A 182 1.69 -20.30 -14.29
CA ASP A 182 0.36 -20.54 -14.86
C ASP A 182 0.30 -21.89 -15.58
N GLY A 183 1.36 -22.27 -16.30
CA GLY A 183 1.49 -23.60 -16.93
C GLY A 183 1.45 -24.72 -15.89
N GLN A 184 2.26 -24.62 -14.83
CA GLN A 184 2.28 -25.59 -13.73
C GLN A 184 0.92 -25.69 -13.02
N LEU A 185 0.24 -24.56 -12.80
CA LEU A 185 -1.09 -24.53 -12.20
C LEU A 185 -2.13 -25.23 -13.09
N GLN A 186 -2.07 -25.04 -14.41
CA GLN A 186 -2.95 -25.72 -15.34
C GLN A 186 -2.73 -27.23 -15.35
N GLU A 187 -1.47 -27.69 -15.30
CA GLU A 187 -1.12 -29.11 -15.18
C GLU A 187 -1.67 -29.70 -13.88
N LEU A 188 -1.45 -29.04 -12.74
CA LEU A 188 -1.95 -29.50 -11.44
C LEU A 188 -3.48 -29.57 -11.40
N VAL A 189 -4.17 -28.57 -11.98
CA VAL A 189 -5.64 -28.58 -12.12
C VAL A 189 -6.09 -29.74 -13.00
N HIS A 190 -5.36 -30.04 -14.07
CA HIS A 190 -5.66 -31.18 -14.93
C HIS A 190 -5.51 -32.51 -14.17
N GLU A 191 -4.41 -32.70 -13.45
CA GLU A 191 -4.17 -33.89 -12.61
C GLU A 191 -5.25 -34.06 -11.54
N LEU A 192 -5.61 -32.98 -10.84
CA LEU A 192 -6.65 -33.00 -9.80
C LEU A 192 -8.01 -33.39 -10.38
N ASN A 193 -8.35 -32.91 -11.58
CA ASN A 193 -9.58 -33.31 -12.26
C ASN A 193 -9.57 -34.79 -12.68
N GLN A 194 -8.42 -35.31 -13.13
CA GLN A 194 -8.27 -36.74 -13.44
C GLN A 194 -8.44 -37.60 -12.18
N GLU A 195 -7.78 -37.24 -11.07
CA GLU A 195 -7.92 -37.96 -9.80
C GLU A 195 -9.36 -37.91 -9.27
N ARG A 196 -10.02 -36.75 -9.37
CA ARG A 196 -11.43 -36.62 -9.00
C ARG A 196 -12.33 -37.54 -9.84
N ALA A 197 -12.07 -37.67 -11.13
CA ALA A 197 -12.80 -38.59 -11.99
C ALA A 197 -12.58 -40.06 -11.57
N LYS A 198 -11.34 -40.44 -11.20
CA LYS A 198 -11.05 -41.79 -10.67
C LYS A 198 -11.79 -42.06 -9.36
N VAL A 199 -11.82 -41.09 -8.44
CA VAL A 199 -12.54 -41.23 -7.16
C VAL A 199 -14.04 -41.43 -7.40
N LEU A 200 -14.64 -40.65 -8.31
CA LEU A 200 -16.06 -40.83 -8.67
C LEU A 200 -16.34 -42.21 -9.24
N GLN A 201 -15.47 -42.73 -10.12
CA GLN A 201 -15.58 -44.10 -10.64
C GLN A 201 -15.49 -45.14 -9.52
N LEU A 202 -14.54 -45.00 -8.59
CA LEU A 202 -14.40 -45.91 -7.45
C LEU A 202 -15.61 -45.86 -6.51
N GLU A 203 -16.20 -44.70 -6.30
CA GLU A 203 -17.42 -44.56 -5.51
C GLU A 203 -18.63 -45.25 -6.17
N ASP A 204 -18.76 -45.11 -7.50
CA ASP A 204 -19.81 -45.78 -8.27
C ASP A 204 -19.62 -47.31 -8.26
N ASP A 205 -18.38 -47.79 -8.44
CA ASP A 205 -18.03 -49.20 -8.34
C ASP A 205 -18.30 -49.75 -6.93
N TYR A 206 -17.93 -49.00 -5.88
CA TYR A 206 -18.23 -49.38 -4.51
C TYR A 206 -19.73 -49.47 -4.25
N ARG A 207 -20.52 -48.50 -4.74
CA ARG A 207 -21.99 -48.52 -4.63
C ARG A 207 -22.60 -49.69 -5.36
N TYR A 208 -22.10 -50.00 -6.56
CA TYR A 208 -22.54 -51.14 -7.35
C TYR A 208 -22.21 -52.47 -6.64
N ASN A 209 -20.96 -52.64 -6.21
CA ASN A 209 -20.52 -53.84 -5.50
C ASN A 209 -21.28 -54.03 -4.19
N LYS A 210 -21.54 -52.95 -3.43
CA LYS A 210 -22.34 -53.00 -2.21
C LYS A 210 -23.76 -53.51 -2.48
N LYS A 211 -24.40 -53.09 -3.58
CA LYS A 211 -25.73 -53.59 -3.96
C LYS A 211 -25.69 -55.07 -4.33
N ILE A 212 -24.66 -55.52 -5.04
CA ILE A 212 -24.48 -56.94 -5.39
C ILE A 212 -24.28 -57.76 -4.12
N THR A 213 -23.38 -57.36 -3.23
CA THR A 213 -23.10 -58.12 -2.00
C THR A 213 -24.31 -58.16 -1.08
N SER A 214 -25.07 -57.07 -0.94
CA SER A 214 -26.33 -57.09 -0.19
C SER A 214 -27.34 -58.08 -0.77
N ARG A 215 -27.52 -58.11 -2.11
CA ARG A 215 -28.41 -59.09 -2.76
C ARG A 215 -27.93 -60.52 -2.56
N LEU A 216 -26.63 -60.78 -2.70
CA LEU A 216 -26.07 -62.12 -2.52
C LEU A 216 -26.27 -62.61 -1.08
N ILE A 217 -26.13 -61.72 -0.08
CA ILE A 217 -26.41 -62.04 1.32
C ILE A 217 -27.90 -62.37 1.50
N GLU A 218 -28.80 -61.57 0.96
CA GLU A 218 -30.25 -61.82 1.02
C GLU A 218 -30.63 -63.15 0.35
N ASP A 219 -30.07 -63.44 -0.83
CA ASP A 219 -30.30 -64.69 -1.56
C ASP A 219 -29.78 -65.89 -0.75
N MET A 220 -28.57 -65.80 -0.18
CA MET A 220 -28.01 -66.85 0.68
C MET A 220 -28.82 -67.06 1.96
N ASP A 221 -29.31 -65.99 2.60
CA ASP A 221 -30.13 -66.09 3.81
C ASP A 221 -31.48 -66.75 3.50
N ASN A 222 -32.08 -66.45 2.35
CA ASN A 222 -33.32 -67.09 1.88
C ASN A 222 -33.09 -68.58 1.56
N GLU A 223 -32.05 -68.93 0.81
CA GLU A 223 -31.70 -70.32 0.52
C GLU A 223 -31.40 -71.11 1.81
N LEU A 224 -30.71 -70.49 2.77
CA LEU A 224 -30.43 -71.10 4.07
C LEU A 224 -31.73 -71.33 4.87
N ALA A 225 -32.66 -70.37 4.86
CA ALA A 225 -33.96 -70.52 5.51
C ALA A 225 -34.79 -71.66 4.89
N GLU A 226 -34.87 -71.72 3.55
CA GLU A 226 -35.59 -72.78 2.83
C GLU A 226 -35.00 -74.17 3.11
N THR A 227 -33.67 -74.30 3.07
CA THR A 227 -32.99 -75.57 3.37
C THR A 227 -33.18 -76.01 4.83
N PHE A 228 -33.17 -75.07 5.79
CA PHE A 228 -33.47 -75.38 7.19
C PHE A 228 -34.93 -75.83 7.40
N GLU A 229 -35.89 -75.21 6.71
CA GLU A 229 -37.29 -75.61 6.80
C GLU A 229 -37.52 -77.00 6.20
N GLN A 230 -36.93 -77.29 5.03
CA GLN A 230 -36.95 -78.62 4.42
C GLN A 230 -36.34 -79.68 5.34
N TRP A 231 -35.19 -79.37 5.96
CA TRP A 231 -34.54 -80.29 6.90
C TRP A 231 -35.41 -80.56 8.14
N ARG A 232 -36.04 -79.54 8.73
CA ARG A 232 -36.97 -79.72 9.85
C ARG A 232 -38.20 -80.55 9.45
N ALA A 233 -38.76 -80.32 8.26
CA ALA A 233 -39.89 -81.08 7.75
C ALA A 233 -39.53 -82.57 7.58
N ALA A 234 -38.38 -82.86 6.96
CA ALA A 234 -37.85 -84.21 6.80
C ALA A 234 -37.61 -84.89 8.16
N GLN A 235 -37.03 -84.18 9.13
CA GLN A 235 -36.79 -84.72 10.47
C GLN A 235 -38.09 -85.05 11.22
N ARG A 236 -39.12 -84.20 11.12
CA ARG A 236 -40.45 -84.47 11.69
C ARG A 236 -41.07 -85.72 11.09
N LEU A 237 -41.03 -85.86 9.76
CA LEU A 237 -41.54 -87.02 9.05
C LEU A 237 -40.81 -88.32 9.43
N GLN A 238 -39.48 -88.26 9.56
CA GLN A 238 -38.67 -89.40 9.99
C GLN A 238 -39.01 -89.84 11.41
N ASN A 239 -39.12 -88.88 12.35
CA ASN A 239 -39.45 -89.17 13.75
C ASN A 239 -40.86 -89.75 13.90
N ALA A 240 -41.84 -89.21 13.16
CA ALA A 240 -43.20 -89.75 13.11
C ALA A 240 -43.21 -91.18 12.58
N SER A 241 -42.57 -91.42 11.42
CA SER A 241 -42.50 -92.75 10.82
C SER A 241 -41.81 -93.78 11.73
N TYR A 242 -40.71 -93.39 12.40
CA TYR A 242 -39.98 -94.27 13.30
C TYR A 242 -40.78 -94.65 14.55
N SER A 243 -41.44 -93.67 15.17
CA SER A 243 -42.23 -93.90 16.38
C SER A 243 -43.47 -94.77 16.09
N GLU A 244 -44.17 -94.53 14.99
CA GLU A 244 -45.30 -95.36 14.52
C GLU A 244 -44.85 -96.78 14.23
N ALA A 245 -43.80 -96.97 13.43
CA ALA A 245 -43.27 -98.30 13.09
C ALA A 245 -42.87 -99.10 14.34
N LYS A 246 -42.23 -98.44 15.31
CA LYS A 246 -41.84 -99.06 16.58
C LYS A 246 -43.05 -99.54 17.39
N MET A 247 -44.11 -98.72 17.45
CA MET A 247 -45.33 -99.07 18.18
C MET A 247 -46.10 -100.20 17.46
N ILE A 248 -46.13 -100.18 16.12
CA ILE A 248 -46.77 -101.23 15.31
C ILE A 248 -46.06 -102.57 15.53
N ALA A 249 -44.72 -102.56 15.49
CA ALA A 249 -43.93 -103.75 15.76
C ALA A 249 -44.16 -104.30 17.17
N THR A 250 -44.30 -103.42 18.17
CA THR A 250 -44.61 -103.81 19.56
C THR A 250 -45.99 -104.46 19.65
N TYR A 251 -47.02 -103.84 19.06
CA TYR A 251 -48.38 -104.39 19.05
C TYR A 251 -48.45 -105.76 18.38
N PHE A 252 -47.87 -105.94 17.19
CA PHE A 252 -47.92 -107.23 16.49
C PHE A 252 -47.12 -108.32 17.22
N LYS A 253 -46.04 -107.95 17.90
CA LYS A 253 -45.31 -108.87 18.77
C LYS A 253 -46.17 -109.31 19.96
N SER A 254 -46.83 -108.38 20.64
CA SER A 254 -47.75 -108.67 21.75
C SER A 254 -48.94 -109.52 21.29
N SER A 255 -49.51 -109.22 20.12
CA SER A 255 -50.63 -109.95 19.52
C SER A 255 -50.24 -111.37 19.10
N SER A 256 -49.03 -111.56 18.57
CA SER A 256 -48.51 -112.89 18.26
C SER A 256 -48.34 -113.74 19.51
N HIS A 257 -47.79 -113.16 20.60
CA HIS A 257 -47.70 -113.84 21.88
C HIS A 257 -49.09 -114.21 22.43
N LEU A 258 -50.07 -113.32 22.25
CA LEU A 258 -51.45 -113.58 22.63
C LEU A 258 -52.06 -114.76 21.84
N LEU A 259 -51.83 -114.83 20.53
CA LEU A 259 -52.27 -115.96 19.69
C LEU A 259 -51.65 -117.28 20.13
N VAL A 260 -50.35 -117.30 20.47
CA VAL A 260 -49.69 -118.48 21.04
C VAL A 260 -50.36 -118.89 22.35
N SER A 261 -50.67 -117.91 23.21
CA SER A 261 -51.34 -118.17 24.49
C SER A 261 -52.76 -118.72 24.31
N TYR A 262 -53.50 -118.26 23.29
CA TYR A 262 -54.79 -118.84 22.90
C TYR A 262 -54.63 -120.29 22.41
N GLN A 263 -53.61 -120.55 21.59
CA GLN A 263 -53.34 -121.88 21.06
C GLN A 263 -52.97 -122.86 22.18
N ASP A 264 -52.16 -122.44 23.15
CA ASP A 264 -51.76 -123.27 24.29
C ASP A 264 -52.97 -123.55 25.19
N LEU A 265 -53.80 -122.55 25.48
CA LEU A 265 -55.04 -122.76 26.23
C LEU A 265 -55.98 -123.76 25.54
N LEU A 266 -56.19 -123.62 24.23
CA LEU A 266 -56.99 -124.56 23.45
C LEU A 266 -56.39 -125.97 23.43
N ARG A 267 -55.06 -126.07 23.34
CA ARG A 267 -54.34 -127.35 23.41
C ARG A 267 -54.55 -128.02 24.76
N ASP A 268 -54.41 -127.27 25.86
CA ASP A 268 -54.59 -127.76 27.22
C ASP A 268 -56.02 -128.25 27.46
N ILE A 269 -57.02 -127.50 26.99
CA ILE A 269 -58.43 -127.91 27.03
C ILE A 269 -58.64 -129.24 26.28
N LEU A 270 -57.98 -129.44 25.13
CA LEU A 270 -58.11 -130.64 24.30
C LEU A 270 -57.35 -131.85 24.87
N THR A 271 -56.22 -131.65 25.56
CA THR A 271 -55.35 -132.73 26.04
C THR A 271 -55.68 -133.21 27.45
N MET A 272 -56.20 -132.36 28.35
CA MET A 272 -56.50 -132.78 29.73
C MET A 272 -57.66 -133.78 29.85
N ASP A 273 -57.45 -134.87 30.60
CA ASP A 273 -58.46 -135.91 30.84
C ASP A 273 -59.54 -135.53 31.85
N GLN A 274 -59.30 -134.47 32.64
CA GLN A 274 -60.27 -133.84 33.52
C GLN A 274 -60.35 -132.35 33.18
N ILE A 275 -61.56 -131.86 32.95
CA ILE A 275 -61.79 -130.44 32.66
C ILE A 275 -61.73 -129.68 33.99
N SER A 276 -60.56 -129.15 34.34
CA SER A 276 -60.37 -128.29 35.51
C SER A 276 -60.38 -126.80 35.16
N ILE A 277 -60.30 -126.45 33.88
CA ILE A 277 -60.26 -125.06 33.40
C ILE A 277 -61.68 -124.63 33.03
N ASN A 278 -62.31 -123.86 33.91
CA ASN A 278 -63.67 -123.32 33.70
C ASN A 278 -63.67 -121.80 33.42
N ARG A 279 -62.48 -121.18 33.39
CA ARG A 279 -62.29 -119.74 33.18
C ARG A 279 -60.98 -119.48 32.44
N ILE A 280 -60.96 -118.40 31.66
CA ILE A 280 -59.73 -117.89 31.04
C ILE A 280 -58.69 -117.55 32.11
N PRO A 281 -57.40 -117.93 31.94
CA PRO A 281 -56.34 -117.54 32.85
C PRO A 281 -56.20 -116.02 32.97
N ALA A 282 -55.99 -115.52 34.19
CA ALA A 282 -55.87 -114.07 34.45
C ALA A 282 -54.70 -113.43 33.68
N ASP A 283 -53.64 -114.18 33.40
CA ASP A 283 -52.51 -113.69 32.60
C ASP A 283 -52.86 -113.49 31.13
N LEU A 284 -53.75 -114.33 30.57
CA LEU A 284 -54.27 -114.15 29.21
C LEU A 284 -55.18 -112.92 29.13
N GLU A 285 -56.10 -112.77 30.10
CA GLU A 285 -56.97 -111.59 30.21
C GLU A 285 -56.17 -110.28 30.36
N ARG A 286 -55.08 -110.32 31.13
CA ARG A 286 -54.12 -109.20 31.24
C ARG A 286 -53.39 -108.94 29.92
N SER A 287 -52.97 -109.99 29.22
CA SER A 287 -52.28 -109.85 27.93
C SER A 287 -53.18 -109.21 26.86
N ILE A 288 -54.47 -109.55 26.82
CA ILE A 288 -55.46 -108.95 25.91
C ILE A 288 -55.68 -107.48 26.25
N SER A 289 -55.81 -107.18 27.55
CA SER A 289 -55.95 -105.79 28.02
C SER A 289 -54.73 -104.95 27.66
N ASN A 290 -53.53 -105.55 27.70
CA ASN A 290 -52.29 -104.87 27.30
C ASN A 290 -52.18 -104.69 25.78
N THR A 291 -52.51 -105.70 24.96
CA THR A 291 -52.52 -105.53 23.49
C THR A 291 -53.56 -104.50 23.04
N ARG A 292 -54.70 -104.43 23.73
CA ARG A 292 -55.69 -103.38 23.52
C ARG A 292 -55.12 -101.99 23.78
N ARG A 293 -54.45 -101.79 24.93
CA ARG A 293 -53.78 -100.53 25.25
C ARG A 293 -52.70 -100.18 24.22
N ASP A 294 -51.91 -101.16 23.77
CA ASP A 294 -50.91 -100.95 22.71
C ASP A 294 -51.58 -100.46 21.41
N CYS A 295 -52.75 -101.02 21.06
CA CYS A 295 -53.56 -100.60 19.91
C CYS A 295 -54.15 -99.19 20.09
N ASP A 296 -54.63 -98.85 21.29
CA ASP A 296 -55.17 -97.51 21.59
C ASP A 296 -54.07 -96.44 21.50
N VAL A 297 -52.89 -96.74 22.05
CA VAL A 297 -51.73 -95.83 21.97
C VAL A 297 -51.29 -95.63 20.53
N LEU A 298 -51.33 -96.68 19.70
CA LEU A 298 -51.07 -96.57 18.27
C LEU A 298 -52.02 -95.61 17.56
N GLN A 299 -53.31 -95.70 17.88
CA GLN A 299 -54.31 -94.81 17.30
C GLN A 299 -54.11 -93.36 17.73
N ILE A 300 -53.86 -93.14 19.03
CA ILE A 300 -53.57 -91.79 19.54
C ILE A 300 -52.33 -91.20 18.86
N LEU A 301 -51.31 -92.01 18.59
CA LEU A 301 -50.10 -91.57 17.92
C LEU A 301 -50.34 -91.19 16.44
N ASP A 302 -51.08 -92.01 15.69
CA ASP A 302 -51.47 -91.71 14.29
C ASP A 302 -52.33 -90.45 14.19
N ASP A 303 -53.33 -90.32 15.08
CA ASP A 303 -54.19 -89.13 15.16
C ASP A 303 -53.39 -87.88 15.52
N ALA A 304 -52.46 -87.96 16.48
CA ALA A 304 -51.60 -86.84 16.86
C ALA A 304 -50.76 -86.34 15.68
N TYR A 305 -50.12 -87.23 14.94
CA TYR A 305 -49.32 -86.85 13.77
C TYR A 305 -50.16 -86.35 12.60
N ARG A 306 -51.41 -86.79 12.48
CA ARG A 306 -52.34 -86.25 11.49
C ARG A 306 -52.78 -84.83 11.84
N ILE A 307 -53.02 -84.53 13.12
CA ILE A 307 -53.36 -83.18 13.61
C ILE A 307 -52.18 -82.22 13.46
N GLU A 308 -50.96 -82.69 13.73
CA GLU A 308 -49.73 -81.90 13.55
C GLU A 308 -49.39 -81.61 12.07
N GLY A 309 -50.18 -82.12 11.13
CA GLY A 309 -50.01 -81.87 9.69
C GLY A 309 -48.74 -82.50 9.12
N VAL A 310 -48.23 -83.58 9.73
CA VAL A 310 -47.08 -84.30 9.18
C VAL A 310 -47.50 -84.96 7.87
N GLU A 311 -46.81 -84.59 6.78
CA GLU A 311 -47.14 -85.04 5.42
C GLU A 311 -47.22 -86.57 5.31
N LEU A 312 -48.20 -87.05 4.56
CA LEU A 312 -48.34 -88.44 4.20
C LEU A 312 -47.40 -88.76 3.03
N ASN A 313 -46.30 -89.43 3.32
CA ASN A 313 -45.47 -90.09 2.31
C ASN A 313 -45.86 -91.56 2.18
N ASP A 314 -45.29 -92.25 1.19
CA ASP A 314 -45.57 -93.67 0.94
C ASP A 314 -45.34 -94.55 2.17
N VAL A 315 -44.32 -94.23 2.99
CA VAL A 315 -43.99 -94.96 4.21
C VAL A 315 -45.09 -94.78 5.26
N ARG A 316 -45.47 -93.54 5.61
CA ARG A 316 -46.55 -93.29 6.57
C ARG A 316 -47.89 -93.81 6.07
N GLY A 317 -48.17 -93.74 4.76
CA GLY A 317 -49.35 -94.36 4.17
C GLY A 317 -49.42 -95.87 4.43
N GLN A 318 -48.29 -96.58 4.33
CA GLN A 318 -48.20 -98.00 4.71
C GLN A 318 -48.34 -98.20 6.22
N LEU A 319 -47.77 -97.35 7.06
CA LEU A 319 -47.90 -97.43 8.52
C LEU A 319 -49.35 -97.23 8.97
N THR A 320 -50.06 -96.23 8.45
CA THR A 320 -51.49 -96.03 8.73
C THR A 320 -52.32 -97.24 8.29
N ALA A 321 -52.01 -97.86 7.15
CA ALA A 321 -52.66 -99.10 6.73
C ALA A 321 -52.37 -100.27 7.70
N MET A 322 -51.16 -100.35 8.27
CA MET A 322 -50.81 -101.33 9.30
C MET A 322 -51.51 -101.06 10.62
N ILE A 323 -51.72 -99.81 11.02
CA ILE A 323 -52.49 -99.44 12.22
C ILE A 323 -53.95 -99.86 12.06
N GLU A 324 -54.53 -99.64 10.87
CA GLU A 324 -55.87 -100.11 10.55
C GLU A 324 -55.96 -101.66 10.59
N SER A 325 -54.93 -102.34 10.12
CA SER A 325 -54.82 -103.81 10.22
C SER A 325 -54.69 -104.28 11.67
N ALA A 326 -53.91 -103.56 12.50
CA ALA A 326 -53.78 -103.81 13.93
C ALA A 326 -55.14 -103.68 14.64
N ARG A 327 -55.92 -102.64 14.33
CA ARG A 327 -57.28 -102.45 14.87
C ARG A 327 -58.20 -103.63 14.56
N LYS A 328 -58.21 -104.08 13.30
CA LYS A 328 -59.00 -105.25 12.88
C LYS A 328 -58.54 -106.51 13.61
N THR A 329 -57.23 -106.69 13.74
CA THR A 329 -56.63 -107.83 14.47
C THR A 329 -57.04 -107.81 15.95
N GLN A 330 -56.98 -106.66 16.62
CA GLN A 330 -57.39 -106.51 18.01
C GLN A 330 -58.87 -106.84 18.20
N THR A 331 -59.73 -106.37 17.30
CA THR A 331 -61.17 -106.69 17.32
C THR A 331 -61.40 -108.20 17.26
N VAL A 332 -60.75 -108.89 16.33
CA VAL A 332 -60.83 -110.36 16.20
C VAL A 332 -60.30 -111.08 17.44
N LEU A 333 -59.20 -110.59 18.04
CA LEU A 333 -58.64 -111.16 19.26
C LEU A 333 -59.59 -111.02 20.45
N GLU A 334 -60.28 -109.90 20.59
CA GLU A 334 -61.31 -109.68 21.63
C GLU A 334 -62.55 -110.54 21.39
N GLU A 335 -63.03 -110.66 20.16
CA GLU A 335 -64.14 -111.57 19.81
C GLU A 335 -63.78 -113.03 20.10
N THR A 336 -62.56 -113.45 19.75
CA THR A 336 -62.04 -114.79 20.05
C THR A 336 -61.99 -115.04 21.56
N MET A 337 -61.64 -114.03 22.37
CA MET A 337 -61.69 -114.10 23.83
C MET A 337 -63.10 -114.41 24.31
N ILE A 338 -64.08 -113.62 23.83
CA ILE A 338 -65.49 -113.72 24.23
C ILE A 338 -66.02 -115.11 23.87
N ASP A 339 -65.70 -115.61 22.68
CA ASP A 339 -66.14 -116.92 22.24
C ASP A 339 -65.47 -118.06 23.01
N LEU A 340 -64.17 -117.95 23.33
CA LEU A 340 -63.48 -118.89 24.21
C LEU A 340 -64.06 -118.89 25.62
N GLN A 341 -64.42 -117.72 26.15
CA GLN A 341 -65.05 -117.60 27.46
C GLN A 341 -66.44 -118.26 27.49
N LYS A 342 -67.26 -118.01 26.47
CA LYS A 342 -68.56 -118.70 26.30
C LYS A 342 -68.37 -120.21 26.16
N PHE A 343 -67.37 -120.64 25.39
CA PHE A 343 -67.06 -122.05 25.20
C PHE A 343 -66.66 -122.72 26.52
N LEU A 344 -65.72 -122.14 27.27
CA LEU A 344 -65.28 -122.63 28.57
C LEU A 344 -66.39 -122.70 29.62
N THR A 345 -67.32 -121.75 29.61
CA THR A 345 -68.48 -121.74 30.53
C THR A 345 -69.57 -122.74 30.12
N THR A 346 -69.66 -123.10 28.83
CA THR A 346 -70.67 -124.04 28.31
C THR A 346 -70.23 -125.50 28.48
N ILE A 347 -68.92 -125.78 28.46
CA ILE A 347 -68.37 -127.15 28.61
C ILE A 347 -68.92 -127.88 29.87
N PRO A 348 -68.93 -127.28 31.08
CA PRO A 348 -69.50 -127.91 32.28
C PRO A 348 -71.00 -128.21 32.16
N ALA A 349 -71.75 -127.40 31.39
CA ALA A 349 -73.19 -127.55 31.21
C ALA A 349 -73.58 -128.67 30.23
N SER A 350 -72.65 -129.17 29.41
CA SER A 350 -72.90 -130.26 28.45
C SER A 350 -71.73 -131.25 28.33
N PRO A 351 -71.39 -132.00 29.40
CA PRO A 351 -70.18 -132.85 29.43
C PRO A 351 -70.18 -133.97 28.38
N LYS A 352 -71.36 -134.54 28.07
CA LYS A 352 -71.52 -135.64 27.12
C LYS A 352 -71.16 -135.23 25.69
N TRP A 353 -71.52 -134.01 25.28
CA TRP A 353 -71.22 -133.49 23.95
C TRP A 353 -69.73 -133.23 23.76
N TRP A 354 -69.07 -132.71 24.80
CA TRP A 354 -67.63 -132.47 24.77
C TRP A 354 -66.80 -133.75 24.62
N ILE A 355 -67.14 -134.82 25.36
CA ILE A 355 -66.48 -136.13 25.22
C ILE A 355 -66.59 -136.64 23.77
N VAL A 356 -67.76 -136.49 23.13
CA VAL A 356 -67.96 -136.86 21.71
C VAL A 356 -67.12 -136.01 20.76
N MET A 357 -67.06 -134.69 20.98
CA MET A 357 -66.26 -133.77 20.17
C MET A 357 -64.75 -134.05 20.30
N ARG A 358 -64.25 -134.24 21.53
CA ARG A 358 -62.86 -134.58 21.84
C ARG A 358 -62.45 -135.91 21.19
N ASN A 359 -63.29 -136.94 21.29
CA ASN A 359 -63.03 -138.24 20.64
C ASN A 359 -63.04 -138.14 19.10
N LYS A 360 -63.92 -137.31 18.51
CA LYS A 360 -63.89 -137.04 17.06
C LYS A 360 -62.65 -136.28 16.61
N MET A 361 -62.14 -135.37 17.43
CA MET A 361 -60.93 -134.58 17.14
C MET A 361 -59.65 -135.44 17.27
N LYS A 362 -59.53 -136.25 18.33
CA LYS A 362 -58.44 -137.24 18.49
C LYS A 362 -58.40 -138.24 17.31
N ASN A 363 -59.55 -138.82 16.94
CA ASN A 363 -59.66 -139.75 15.80
C ASN A 363 -59.34 -139.12 14.43
N LYS A 364 -59.35 -137.79 14.30
CA LYS A 364 -58.94 -137.08 13.07
C LYS A 364 -57.45 -136.72 13.08
N GLN A 365 -56.84 -136.49 14.24
CA GLN A 365 -55.39 -136.31 14.35
C GLN A 365 -54.65 -137.63 14.10
N ASP A 366 -55.14 -138.75 14.67
CA ASP A 366 -54.55 -140.08 14.46
C ASP A 366 -54.63 -140.57 13.00
N LYS A 367 -55.54 -139.99 12.20
CA LYS A 367 -55.66 -140.27 10.75
C LYS A 367 -54.76 -139.39 9.86
N LYS A 368 -54.11 -138.36 10.40
CA LYS A 368 -53.18 -137.48 9.67
C LYS A 368 -51.72 -137.65 10.09
N SER A 369 -51.44 -138.38 11.17
CA SER A 369 -50.09 -138.77 11.64
C SER A 369 -49.69 -140.20 11.25
N HIS A 370 -50.35 -140.78 10.25
CA HIS A 370 -49.86 -141.95 9.49
C HIS A 370 -49.81 -141.56 8.01
N PRO A 371 -48.63 -141.54 7.37
CA PRO A 371 -47.40 -142.29 7.69
C PRO A 371 -46.56 -141.73 8.83
#